data_AF-A0A6B8QTA8-F1
#
_entry.id   AF-A0A6B8QTA8-F1
#
_cell.length_a   1.000
_cell.length_b   1.000
_cell.length_c   1.000
_cell.angle_alpha   90.00
_cell.angle_beta   90.00
_cell.angle_gamma   90.00
#
_symmetry.space_group_name_H-M   'P 1'
#
loop_
_entity.id
_entity.type
_entity.pdbx_description
1 polymer ?
#
loop_
_entity_poly.entity_id
_entity_poly.type
_entity_poly.pdbx_seq_one_letter_code
_entity_poly.pdbx_strand_id
1 'polypeptide(L)' 'MGIEVGGLLGLIWLIIVIWAIVKVAKSGAGGLAKLIWILVLLFFPLVGLIAWFLFGPKG' A
#
# COMPACT_ATOMS: atom_id res chain seq x y z
N MET A 1 -12.32 -6.57 -27.50
CA MET A 1 -12.50 -5.69 -26.33
C MET A 1 -11.35 -5.96 -25.38
N GLY A 2 -10.43 -5.00 -25.29
CA GLY A 2 -9.27 -5.11 -24.40
C GLY A 2 -9.69 -4.95 -22.94
N ILE A 3 -8.92 -5.52 -22.01
CA ILE A 3 -9.16 -5.31 -20.59
C ILE A 3 -8.90 -3.82 -20.29
N GLU A 4 -9.95 -3.08 -19.95
CA GLU A 4 -9.87 -1.70 -19.48
C GLU A 4 -9.44 -1.70 -18.00
N VAL A 5 -8.16 -1.95 -17.76
CA VAL A 5 -7.57 -1.94 -16.40
C VAL A 5 -7.54 -0.51 -15.79
N GLY A 6 -7.89 0.53 -16.57
CA GLY A 6 -7.80 1.95 -16.19
C GLY A 6 -9.06 2.58 -15.57
N GLY A 7 -10.11 1.81 -15.30
CA GLY A 7 -11.38 2.31 -14.77
C GLY A 7 -11.58 2.07 -13.27
N LEU A 8 -12.78 1.62 -12.89
CA LEU A 8 -13.19 1.38 -11.50
C LEU A 8 -12.23 0.47 -10.72
N LEU A 9 -11.66 -0.55 -11.39
CA LEU A 9 -10.69 -1.46 -10.78
C LEU A 9 -9.40 -0.75 -10.36
N GLY A 10 -8.89 0.18 -11.18
CA GLY A 10 -7.75 1.01 -10.84
C GLY A 10 -8.04 1.95 -9.67
N LEU A 11 -9.26 2.49 -9.58
CA LEU A 11 -9.70 3.33 -8.46
C LEU A 11 -9.79 2.54 -7.15
N ILE A 12 -10.38 1.34 -7.19
CA ILE A 12 -10.42 0.43 -6.03
C ILE A 12 -8.99 0.11 -5.57
N TRP A 13 -8.10 -0.20 -6.52
CA TRP A 13 -6.71 -0.48 -6.23
C TRP A 13 -6.00 0.70 -5.55
N LEU A 14 -6.20 1.91 -6.07
CA LEU A 14 -5.66 3.14 -5.49
C LEU A 14 -6.14 3.35 -4.04
N ILE A 15 -7.44 3.13 -3.77
CA ILE A 15 -8.00 3.26 -2.42
C ILE A 15 -7.33 2.28 -1.46
N ILE A 16 -7.11 1.04 -1.88
CA ILE A 16 -6.44 0.00 -1.06
C ILE A 16 -5.00 0.42 -0.72
N VAL A 17 -4.24 0.90 -1.71
CA VAL A 17 -2.85 1.33 -1.49
C VAL A 17 -2.79 2.54 -0.57
N ILE A 18 -3.65 3.55 -0.77
CA ILE A 18 -3.72 4.72 0.11
C ILE A 18 -4.06 4.31 1.54
N TRP A 19 -5.04 3.41 1.72
CA TRP A 19 -5.41 2.90 3.04
C TRP A 19 -4.22 2.23 3.76
N ALA A 20 -3.45 1.40 3.06
CA ALA A 20 -2.25 0.78 3.62
C ALA A 20 -1.19 1.82 4.02
N ILE A 21 -0.96 2.83 3.17
CA ILE A 21 -0.03 3.94 3.48
C ILE A 21 -0.48 4.70 4.73
N VAL A 22 -1.77 5.02 4.86
CA VAL A 22 -2.31 5.73 6.03
C VAL A 22 -2.14 4.89 7.30
N LYS A 23 -2.37 3.57 7.23
CA LYS A 23 -2.11 2.64 8.33
C LYS A 23 -0.64 2.66 8.76
N VAL A 24 0.29 2.60 7.81
CA VAL A 24 1.73 2.69 8.10
C VAL A 24 2.08 4.04 8.74
N ALA A 25 1.59 5.14 8.18
CA ALA A 25 1.87 6.50 8.65
C ALA A 25 1.38 6.70 10.09
N LYS A 26 0.19 6.18 10.42
CA LYS A 26 -0.41 6.24 11.76
C LYS A 26 0.15 5.23 12.76
N SER A 27 0.97 4.27 12.30
CA SER A 27 1.48 3.23 13.18
C SER A 27 2.45 3.74 14.26
N GLY A 28 2.68 2.96 15.30
CA GLY A 28 3.72 3.18 16.31
C GLY A 28 5.15 2.90 15.84
N ALA A 29 5.36 2.53 14.56
CA ALA A 29 6.68 2.24 14.02
C ALA A 29 7.59 3.49 13.96
N GLY A 30 8.90 3.30 14.06
CA GLY A 30 9.87 4.39 13.91
C GLY A 30 9.82 5.04 12.51
N GLY A 31 10.29 6.29 12.40
CA GLY A 31 10.20 7.08 11.16
C GLY A 31 10.83 6.40 9.94
N LEU A 32 12.02 5.80 10.09
CA LEU A 32 12.68 5.08 9.00
C LEU A 32 11.89 3.84 8.55
N ALA A 33 11.31 3.09 9.49
CA ALA A 33 10.48 1.94 9.17
C ALA A 33 9.23 2.35 8.39
N LYS A 34 8.57 3.46 8.79
CA LYS A 34 7.44 4.01 8.05
C LYS A 34 7.83 4.40 6.62
N LEU A 35 8.95 5.10 6.46
CA LEU A 35 9.45 5.50 5.15
C LEU A 35 9.66 4.29 4.24
N ILE A 36 10.38 3.27 4.72
CA ILE A 36 10.64 2.05 3.95
C ILE A 36 9.33 1.38 3.52
N TRP A 37 8.39 1.21 4.44
CA TRP A 37 7.11 0.57 4.13
C TRP A 37 6.27 1.36 3.12
N ILE A 38 6.26 2.70 3.22
CA ILE A 38 5.56 3.56 2.26
C ILE A 38 6.21 3.45 0.88
N LEU A 39 7.54 3.47 0.79
CA LEU A 39 8.25 3.29 -0.48
C LEU A 39 7.94 1.91 -1.10
N VAL A 40 7.95 0.84 -0.30
CA VAL A 40 7.60 -0.50 -0.75
C VAL A 40 6.18 -0.56 -1.33
N LEU A 41 5.20 0.07 -0.65
CA LEU A 41 3.81 0.15 -1.12
C LEU A 41 3.65 0.97 -2.42
N LEU A 42 4.46 2.00 -2.63
CA LEU A 42 4.39 2.84 -3.83
C LEU A 42 5.06 2.21 -5.05
N PHE A 43 6.28 1.65 -4.87
CA PHE A 43 7.05 1.08 -5.98
C PHE A 43 6.62 -0.35 -6.33
N PHE A 44 6.13 -1.10 -5.35
CA PHE A 44 5.70 -2.48 -5.51
C PHE A 44 4.29 -2.65 -4.97
N PRO A 45 3.24 -2.05 -5.57
CA PRO A 45 1.93 -1.98 -4.95
C PRO A 45 1.32 -3.35 -4.67
N LEU A 46 1.41 -4.32 -5.59
CA LEU A 46 0.82 -5.65 -5.38
C LEU A 46 1.59 -6.45 -4.33
N VAL A 47 2.90 -6.61 -4.53
CA VAL A 47 3.78 -7.41 -3.66
C VAL A 47 3.96 -6.72 -2.31
N GLY A 48 4.13 -5.41 -2.31
CA GLY A 48 4.26 -4.56 -1.14
C GLY A 48 3.00 -4.55 -0.29
N LEU A 49 1.80 -4.56 -0.90
CA LEU A 49 0.55 -4.72 -0.15
C LEU A 49 0.47 -6.08 0.52
N ILE A 50 0.82 -7.17 -0.18
CA ILE A 50 0.86 -8.52 0.40
C ILE A 50 1.87 -8.58 1.55
N ALA A 51 3.09 -8.08 1.33
CA ALA A 51 4.14 -8.05 2.34
C ALA A 51 3.74 -7.22 3.57
N TRP A 52 3.14 -6.04 3.36
CA TRP A 52 2.63 -5.20 4.44
C TRP A 52 1.46 -5.88 5.18
N PHE A 53 0.58 -6.58 4.45
CA PHE A 53 -0.52 -7.30 5.06
C PHE A 53 -0.05 -8.46 5.94
N LEU A 54 1.14 -9.02 5.71
CA LEU A 54 1.73 -10.05 6.56
C LEU A 54 2.59 -9.46 7.68
N PHE A 55 3.53 -8.58 7.33
CA PHE A 55 4.62 -8.13 8.21
C PHE A 55 4.61 -6.63 8.51
N GLY A 56 3.74 -5.88 7.85
CA GLY A 56 3.70 -4.43 7.95
C GLY A 56 3.15 -3.92 9.28
N PRO A 57 3.54 -2.71 9.69
CA PRO A 57 3.04 -2.08 10.90
C PRO A 57 1.59 -1.62 10.68
N LYS A 58 0.70 -2.00 11.61
CA LYS A 58 -0.77 -1.86 11.43
C LYS A 58 -1.49 -1.12 12.57
N GLY A 59 -0.76 -0.57 13.53
CA GLY A 59 -1.28 0.11 14.71
C GLY A 59 -0.31 1.15 15.19
#